data_AF-A0A2V2GR98-F1
#
_entry.id   AF-A0A2V2GR98-F1
#
_cell.length_a   1.000
_cell.length_b   1.000
_cell.length_c   1.000
_cell.angle_alpha   90.00
_cell.angle_beta   90.00
_cell.angle_gamma   90.00
#
_symmetry.space_group_name_H-M   'P 1'
#
loop_
_entity.id
_entity.type
_entity.pdbx_description
1 polymer ?
#
loop_
_entity_poly.entity_id
_entity_poly.type
_entity_poly.pdbx_seq_one_letter_code
_entity_poly.pdbx_strand_id
1 'polypeptide(L)'
;MDMRMDGEITADVFMKQSTETQMKIDSLKDAIEALMPKKEDTVTNYGEKMEMLRFALSQYNAPEYFENGIPESVIDAYVEKIVVFEDHFEWYLRFGGNDPLKCRVNGKKDANPEVIFGDSPSSLTELEKHRLL
;
A
#
# COMPACT_ATOMS: atom_id res chain seq x y z
N MET A 1 26.36 -48.48 -3.46
CA MET A 1 27.13 -49.69 -3.13
C MET A 1 28.32 -49.20 -2.34
N ASP A 2 28.20 -49.15 -1.01
CA ASP A 2 29.33 -48.88 -0.12
C ASP A 2 29.18 -49.83 1.07
N MET A 3 29.30 -51.10 0.73
CA MET A 3 29.32 -52.19 1.69
C MET A 3 30.75 -52.32 2.16
N ARG A 4 30.94 -52.05 3.46
CA ARG A 4 32.09 -52.39 4.30
C ARG A 4 33.15 -53.24 3.56
N MET A 5 34.23 -52.62 3.10
CA MET A 5 35.43 -53.37 2.75
C MET A 5 36.28 -53.55 4.00
N ASP A 6 36.33 -54.79 4.48
CA ASP A 6 37.45 -55.31 5.24
C ASP A 6 38.73 -55.10 4.41
N GLY A 7 39.55 -54.13 4.80
CA GLY A 7 40.80 -53.81 4.12
C GLY A 7 41.27 -52.41 4.49
N GLU A 8 42.47 -52.30 5.05
CA GLU A 8 43.10 -51.01 5.37
C GLU A 8 43.04 -50.05 4.18
N ILE A 9 42.31 -48.95 4.35
CA ILE A 9 42.29 -47.86 3.38
C ILE A 9 43.68 -47.22 3.43
N THR A 10 44.38 -47.17 2.30
CA THR A 10 45.69 -46.50 2.25
C THR A 10 45.51 -45.00 2.52
N ALA A 11 46.49 -44.39 3.19
CA ALA A 11 46.43 -42.98 3.57
C ALA A 11 46.11 -42.06 2.38
N ASP A 12 46.62 -42.39 1.19
CA ASP A 12 46.37 -41.63 -0.05
C ASP A 12 44.89 -41.66 -0.48
N VAL A 13 44.22 -42.81 -0.35
CA VAL A 13 42.80 -42.95 -0.71
C VAL A 13 41.92 -42.18 0.27
N PHE A 14 42.26 -42.24 1.56
CA PHE A 14 41.57 -41.45 2.59
C PHE A 14 41.75 -39.95 2.37
N MET A 15 42.97 -39.49 2.12
CA MET A 15 43.26 -38.08 1.87
C MET A 15 42.56 -37.57 0.61
N LYS A 16 42.50 -38.37 -0.44
CA LYS A 16 41.77 -38.03 -1.67
C LYS A 16 40.27 -37.90 -1.42
N GLN A 17 39.65 -38.87 -0.75
CA GLN A 17 38.21 -38.80 -0.46
C GLN A 17 37.87 -37.67 0.51
N SER A 18 38.73 -37.41 1.49
CA SER A 18 38.58 -36.31 2.45
C SER A 18 38.63 -34.95 1.74
N THR A 19 39.60 -34.75 0.85
CA THR A 19 39.73 -33.51 0.07
C THR A 19 38.56 -33.32 -0.91
N GLU A 20 38.13 -34.37 -1.61
CA GLU A 20 36.93 -34.31 -2.47
C GLU A 20 35.66 -33.97 -1.68
N THR A 21 35.53 -34.50 -0.47
CA THR A 21 34.39 -34.22 0.41
C THR A 21 34.44 -32.77 0.90
N GLN A 22 35.62 -32.28 1.29
CA GLN A 22 35.81 -30.91 1.74
C GLN A 22 35.50 -29.90 0.63
N MET A 23 35.94 -30.16 -0.60
CA MET A 23 35.61 -29.31 -1.76
C MET A 23 34.10 -29.23 -2.01
N LYS A 24 33.37 -30.34 -1.85
CA LYS A 24 31.91 -30.35 -1.98
C LYS A 24 31.23 -29.57 -0.84
N ILE A 25 31.74 -29.68 0.38
CA ILE A 25 31.23 -28.92 1.53
C ILE A 25 31.37 -27.42 1.27
N ASP A 26 32.54 -26.98 0.80
CA ASP A 26 32.80 -25.56 0.59
C ASP A 26 31.96 -25.02 -0.57
N SER A 27 31.87 -25.76 -1.68
CA SER A 27 31.00 -25.40 -2.81
C SER A 27 29.52 -25.32 -2.41
N LEU A 28 29.04 -26.21 -1.54
CA LEU A 28 27.65 -26.19 -1.06
C LEU A 28 27.41 -25.03 -0.10
N LYS A 29 28.39 -24.65 0.73
CA LYS A 29 28.29 -23.46 1.60
C LYS A 29 28.15 -22.19 0.77
N ASP A 30 28.98 -22.03 -0.27
CA ASP A 30 28.93 -20.88 -1.17
C ASP A 30 27.58 -20.82 -1.91
N ALA A 31 27.07 -21.97 -2.37
CA ALA A 31 25.76 -22.06 -3.02
C ALA A 31 24.62 -21.73 -2.05
N ILE A 32 24.68 -22.17 -0.79
CA ILE A 32 23.71 -21.81 0.24
C ILE A 32 23.74 -20.31 0.50
N GLU A 33 24.92 -19.71 0.65
CA GLU A 33 25.07 -18.27 0.89
C GLU A 33 24.54 -17.43 -0.27
N ALA A 34 24.78 -17.84 -1.51
CA ALA A 34 24.25 -17.19 -2.70
C ALA A 34 22.72 -17.30 -2.84
N LEU A 35 22.13 -18.39 -2.33
CA LEU A 35 20.69 -18.65 -2.34
C LEU A 35 19.97 -18.14 -1.09
N MET A 36 20.70 -17.78 -0.03
CA MET A 36 20.11 -17.15 1.14
C MET A 36 19.43 -15.86 0.66
N PRO A 37 18.15 -15.64 1.02
CA PRO A 37 17.49 -14.39 0.72
C PRO A 37 18.37 -13.29 1.32
N LYS A 38 18.80 -12.33 0.48
CA LYS A 38 19.34 -11.08 0.98
C LYS A 38 18.33 -10.62 2.02
N LYS A 39 18.77 -10.47 3.28
CA LYS A 39 17.97 -9.73 4.24
C LYS A 39 17.71 -8.40 3.56
N GLU A 40 16.53 -8.23 2.97
CA GLU A 40 16.00 -6.92 2.73
C GLU A 40 16.15 -6.24 4.07
N ASP A 41 16.90 -5.14 4.10
CA ASP A 41 17.01 -4.31 5.29
C ASP A 41 15.58 -4.15 5.78
N THR A 42 15.25 -4.85 6.87
CA THR A 42 13.94 -4.80 7.47
C THR A 42 13.71 -3.33 7.66
N VAL A 43 12.80 -2.74 6.89
CA VAL A 43 12.48 -1.32 6.99
C VAL A 43 12.01 -1.13 8.42
N THR A 44 12.93 -0.75 9.29
CA THR A 44 12.76 -0.71 10.74
C THR A 44 11.96 0.50 11.16
N ASN A 45 11.66 1.42 10.23
CA ASN A 45 10.95 2.64 10.54
C ASN A 45 9.69 2.83 9.67
N TYR A 46 8.74 1.90 9.84
CA TYR A 46 7.36 2.11 9.37
C TYR A 46 6.75 3.40 9.94
N GLY A 47 7.20 3.86 11.12
CA GLY A 47 6.80 5.13 11.72
C GLY A 47 7.18 6.32 10.85
N GLU A 48 8.45 6.46 10.48
CA GLU A 48 8.95 7.51 9.59
C GLU A 48 8.28 7.47 8.22
N LYS A 49 8.07 6.27 7.64
CA LYS A 49 7.33 6.16 6.36
C LYS A 49 5.89 6.63 6.50
N MET A 50 5.22 6.26 7.59
CA MET A 50 3.86 6.69 7.87
C MET A 50 3.79 8.21 8.06
N GLU A 51 4.77 8.79 8.74
CA GLU A 51 4.87 10.24 8.95
C GLU A 51 5.11 10.99 7.63
N MET A 52 6.03 10.50 6.78
CA MET A 52 6.24 11.05 5.44
C MET A 52 4.97 10.97 4.58
N LEU A 53 4.24 9.86 4.62
CA LEU A 53 2.99 9.71 3.87
C LEU A 53 1.90 10.65 4.39
N ARG A 54 1.75 10.77 5.71
CA ARG A 54 0.83 11.73 6.33
C ARG A 54 1.16 13.16 5.94
N PHE A 55 2.44 13.51 5.94
CA PHE A 55 2.92 14.82 5.52
C PHE A 55 2.64 15.07 4.03
N ALA A 56 2.93 14.11 3.15
CA ALA A 56 2.62 14.24 1.73
C ALA A 56 1.12 14.44 1.50
N LEU A 57 0.27 13.67 2.18
CA LEU A 57 -1.19 13.80 2.10
C LEU A 57 -1.70 15.13 2.66
N SER A 58 -1.08 15.70 3.69
CA SER A 58 -1.51 17.00 4.23
C SER A 58 -1.26 18.14 3.24
N GLN A 59 -0.25 18.03 2.36
CA GLN A 59 -0.01 19.02 1.31
C GLN A 59 -1.12 19.03 0.25
N TYR A 60 -1.75 17.88 -0.04
CA TYR A 60 -2.89 17.80 -0.97
C TYR A 60 -4.20 18.28 -0.35
N ASN A 61 -4.30 18.32 0.98
CA ASN A 61 -5.46 18.82 1.71
C ASN A 61 -5.34 20.31 2.06
N ALA A 62 -4.23 20.95 1.68
CA ALA A 62 -4.00 22.36 1.93
C ALA A 62 -4.95 23.20 1.06
N PRO A 63 -5.70 24.17 1.63
CA PRO A 63 -6.61 25.03 0.88
C PRO A 63 -5.94 25.72 -0.32
N GLU A 64 -4.65 26.00 -0.19
CA GLU A 64 -3.81 26.63 -1.21
C GLU A 64 -3.64 25.76 -2.46
N TYR A 65 -3.72 24.42 -2.32
CA TYR A 65 -3.63 23.49 -3.44
C TYR A 65 -4.84 23.60 -4.40
N PHE A 66 -5.99 24.04 -3.86
CA PHE A 66 -7.24 24.20 -4.61
C PHE A 66 -7.59 25.66 -4.91
N GLU A 67 -6.69 26.62 -4.66
CA GLU A 67 -6.92 28.04 -4.98
C GLU A 67 -7.24 28.27 -6.47
N ASN A 68 -6.67 27.43 -7.35
CA ASN A 68 -6.92 27.46 -8.79
C ASN A 68 -8.04 26.50 -9.23
N GLY A 69 -8.84 26.01 -8.29
CA GLY A 69 -9.85 24.98 -8.51
C GLY A 69 -9.30 23.56 -8.35
N ILE A 70 -10.22 22.59 -8.35
CA ILE A 70 -9.89 21.16 -8.26
C ILE A 70 -9.44 20.69 -9.65
N PRO A 71 -8.26 20.03 -9.79
CA PRO A 71 -7.81 19.50 -11.08
C PRO A 71 -8.82 18.50 -11.67
N GLU A 72 -9.03 18.56 -13.00
CA GLU A 72 -9.99 17.68 -13.69
C GLU A 72 -9.72 16.19 -13.44
N SER A 73 -8.44 15.79 -13.38
CA SER A 73 -8.04 14.42 -13.08
C SER A 73 -8.52 13.93 -11.70
N VAL A 74 -8.65 14.84 -10.73
CA VAL A 74 -9.20 14.53 -9.41
C VAL A 74 -10.72 14.40 -9.51
N ILE A 75 -11.38 15.25 -10.28
CA ILE A 75 -12.83 15.15 -10.53
C ILE A 75 -13.15 13.80 -11.20
N ASP A 76 -12.45 13.43 -12.27
CA ASP A 76 -12.66 12.16 -12.98
C ASP A 76 -12.47 10.92 -12.09
N ALA A 77 -11.46 10.96 -11.21
CA ALA A 77 -11.13 9.85 -10.33
C ALA A 77 -12.16 9.65 -9.21
N TYR A 78 -12.69 10.75 -8.65
CA TYR A 78 -13.49 10.70 -7.42
C TYR A 78 -14.96 11.04 -7.62
N VAL A 79 -15.34 11.61 -8.77
CA VAL A 79 -16.72 12.03 -9.09
C VAL A 79 -17.25 11.14 -10.20
N GLU A 80 -18.45 10.60 -9.98
CA GLU A 80 -19.18 9.85 -11.00
C GLU A 80 -19.96 10.77 -11.93
N LYS A 81 -20.68 11.72 -11.34
CA LYS A 81 -21.43 12.75 -12.06
C LYS A 81 -21.78 13.91 -11.13
N ILE A 82 -22.10 15.04 -11.74
CA ILE A 82 -22.64 16.21 -11.06
C ILE A 82 -23.99 16.51 -11.73
N VAL A 83 -25.05 16.61 -10.93
CA VAL A 83 -26.39 16.97 -11.40
C VAL A 83 -26.69 18.39 -10.93
N VAL A 84 -27.06 19.25 -11.87
CA VAL A 84 -27.36 20.66 -11.61
C VAL A 84 -28.87 20.85 -11.56
N PHE A 85 -29.36 21.42 -10.46
CA PHE A 85 -30.75 21.84 -10.30
C PHE A 85 -30.82 23.37 -10.21
N GLU A 86 -32.04 23.92 -10.22
CA GLU A 86 -32.26 25.36 -10.16
C GLU A 86 -31.74 26.00 -8.86
N ASP A 87 -31.83 25.26 -7.75
CA ASP A 87 -31.55 25.74 -6.39
C ASP A 87 -30.41 25.01 -5.68
N HIS A 88 -29.87 23.95 -6.27
CA HIS A 88 -28.80 23.14 -5.65
C HIS A 88 -28.00 22.32 -6.67
N PHE A 89 -26.90 21.75 -6.19
CA PHE A 89 -26.08 20.79 -6.92
C PHE A 89 -26.05 19.45 -6.19
N GLU A 90 -26.07 18.35 -6.94
CA GLU A 90 -25.86 17.01 -6.39
C GLU A 90 -24.59 16.39 -7.00
N TRP A 91 -23.62 16.09 -6.14
CA TRP A 91 -22.37 15.41 -6.47
C TRP A 91 -22.49 13.93 -6.10
N TYR A 92 -22.14 13.06 -7.04
CA TYR A 92 -22.12 11.61 -6.82
C TYR A 92 -20.66 11.17 -6.77
N LEU A 93 -20.19 10.75 -5.60
CA LEU A 93 -18.77 10.52 -5.33
C LEU A 93 -18.46 9.03 -5.24
N ARG A 94 -17.33 8.60 -5.80
CA ARG A 94 -16.89 7.19 -5.86
C ARG A 94 -16.25 6.69 -4.55
N PHE A 95 -16.80 7.08 -3.39
CA PHE A 95 -16.29 6.69 -2.07
C PHE A 95 -17.07 5.52 -1.43
N GLY A 96 -18.27 5.19 -1.91
CA GLY A 96 -19.20 4.23 -1.28
C GLY A 96 -19.06 2.77 -1.73
N GLY A 97 -17.94 2.38 -2.34
CA GLY A 97 -17.77 1.04 -2.89
C GLY A 97 -18.57 0.86 -4.18
N ASN A 98 -19.66 0.07 -4.15
CA ASN A 98 -20.49 -0.21 -5.32
C ASN A 98 -21.51 0.90 -5.64
N ASP A 99 -21.94 1.67 -4.63
CA ASP A 99 -22.90 2.75 -4.78
C ASP A 99 -22.21 4.11 -4.55
N PRO A 100 -22.46 5.12 -5.40
CA PRO A 100 -21.85 6.43 -5.23
C PRO A 100 -22.42 7.15 -4.00
N LEU A 101 -21.54 7.77 -3.22
CA LEU A 101 -21.92 8.63 -2.10
C LEU A 101 -22.49 9.94 -2.63
N LYS A 102 -23.76 10.20 -2.34
CA LYS A 102 -24.44 11.44 -2.73
C LYS A 102 -24.09 12.59 -1.77
N CYS A 103 -23.75 13.74 -2.34
CA CYS A 103 -23.48 14.99 -1.62
C CYS A 103 -24.29 16.12 -2.27
N ARG A 104 -25.23 16.70 -1.52
CA ARG A 104 -26.05 17.83 -1.96
C ARG A 104 -25.44 19.12 -1.43
N VAL A 105 -25.22 20.07 -2.31
CA VAL A 105 -24.74 21.41 -1.97
C VAL A 105 -25.84 22.40 -2.31
N ASN A 106 -26.46 22.95 -1.27
CA ASN A 106 -27.43 24.03 -1.40
C ASN A 106 -26.69 25.37 -1.35
N GLY A 107 -27.06 26.31 -2.21
CA GLY A 107 -26.47 27.64 -2.17
C GLY A 107 -27.21 28.61 -3.08
N LYS A 108 -27.62 29.75 -2.53
CA LYS A 108 -27.99 30.93 -3.31
C LYS A 108 -26.81 31.90 -3.31
N LYS A 109 -26.74 32.75 -4.33
CA LYS A 109 -25.81 33.89 -4.34
C LYS A 109 -25.96 34.64 -3.01
N ASP A 110 -24.87 34.81 -2.28
CA ASP A 110 -24.78 35.51 -0.98
C ASP A 110 -25.23 34.74 0.28
N ALA A 111 -25.47 33.43 0.20
CA ALA A 111 -25.70 32.57 1.37
C ALA A 111 -24.53 31.59 1.59
N ASN A 112 -24.23 31.27 2.86
CA ASN A 112 -23.28 30.19 3.16
C ASN A 112 -23.80 28.87 2.59
N PRO A 113 -22.99 28.14 1.81
CA PRO A 113 -23.43 26.88 1.24
C PRO A 113 -23.64 25.85 2.34
N GLU A 114 -24.75 25.12 2.26
CA GLU A 114 -25.05 24.00 3.15
C GLU A 114 -24.77 22.69 2.41
N VAL A 115 -23.99 21.81 3.03
CA VAL A 115 -23.58 20.52 2.46
C VAL A 115 -24.27 19.38 3.21
N ILE A 116 -25.02 18.55 2.51
CA ILE A 116 -25.77 17.42 3.06
C ILE A 116 -25.28 16.13 2.39
N PHE A 117 -24.86 15.15 3.21
CA PHE A 117 -24.43 13.83 2.71
C PHE A 117 -25.56 12.81 2.81
N GLY A 118 -25.76 12.02 1.76
CA GLY A 118 -26.85 11.05 1.64
C GLY A 118 -28.24 11.69 1.44
N ASP A 119 -29.29 10.87 1.55
CA ASP A 119 -30.69 11.35 1.44
C ASP A 119 -31.24 11.93 2.75
N SER A 120 -30.46 11.87 3.83
CA SER A 120 -30.79 12.49 5.13
C SER A 120 -29.51 12.84 5.92
N PRO A 121 -29.56 13.84 6.83
CA PRO A 121 -28.45 14.22 7.69
C PRO A 121 -27.95 13.10 8.63
N SER A 122 -28.68 11.99 8.73
CA SER A 122 -28.32 10.82 9.53
C SER A 122 -27.18 9.98 8.90
N SER A 123 -26.88 10.19 7.62
CA SER A 123 -25.85 9.46 6.86
C SER A 123 -24.42 9.83 7.26
N LEU A 124 -24.24 10.93 8.02
CA LEU A 124 -22.95 11.35 8.58
C LEU A 124 -22.32 10.28 9.48
N THR A 125 -23.14 9.45 10.12
CA THR A 125 -22.67 8.43 11.08
C THR A 125 -21.91 7.27 10.42
N GLU A 126 -22.11 6.98 9.14
CA GLU A 126 -21.36 5.94 8.42
C GLU A 126 -19.98 6.44 7.94
N LEU A 127 -19.88 7.72 7.58
CA LEU A 127 -18.60 8.33 7.18
C LEU A 127 -17.64 8.48 8.38
N GLU A 128 -18.19 8.78 9.57
CA GLU A 128 -17.42 8.83 10.82
C GLU A 128 -16.94 7.45 11.27
N LYS A 129 -17.72 6.39 11.02
CA LYS A 129 -17.30 5.00 11.28
C LYS A 129 -16.12 4.57 10.41
N HIS A 130 -16.07 5.01 9.15
CA HIS A 130 -14.95 4.72 8.25
C HIS A 130 -13.68 5.55 8.53
N ARG A 131 -13.77 6.64 9.30
CA ARG A 131 -12.62 7.45 9.74
C ARG A 131 -11.92 6.91 11.00
N LEU A 132 -12.50 5.92 11.67
CA LEU A 132 -12.02 5.35 12.94
C LEU A 132 -11.35 3.97 12.80
N LEU A 133 -11.07 3.51 11.58
CA LEU A 133 -10.26 2.32 11.29
C LEU A 133 -8.98 2.73 10.54
#